data_AF-A0A2H4XLJ7-F1
#
_entry.id   AF-A0A2H4XLJ7-F1
#
_cell.length_a   1.000
_cell.length_b   1.000
_cell.length_c   1.000
_cell.angle_alpha   90.00
_cell.angle_beta   90.00
_cell.angle_gamma   90.00
#
_symmetry.space_group_name_H-M   'P 1'
#
loop_
_entity.id
_entity.type
_entity.pdbx_description
1 polymer ?
#
loop_
_entity_poly.entity_id
_entity_poly.type
_entity_poly.pdbx_seq_one_letter_code
_entity_poly.pdbx_strand_id
1 'polypeptide(L)'
;STWDTYTHNGGTGGANGDIACDSYHQLDADLYMLRSLGVHSYRFSISWSRIFPTGQGTVNNKGVEYYNRLIDGLLANKISPMVTLYHFDLPQALQDIGGWENNAVLEAFHNYADFCFRTFGDRVKFWMTFNQPHSFVTAGYGTGEFPPGVKDDPGSAPYRVAHNLLKVHAKVFHTYDEKYRASQGGVISITLNTEWVEPKDHTEPRDIEAADRYLQLTL
;
A
#
# COMPACT_ATOMS: atom_id res chain seq x y z
N SER A 1 -10.39 -8.68 -1.41
CA SER A 1 -8.97 -8.45 -1.67
C SER A 1 -8.27 -9.80 -1.80
N THR A 2 -7.02 -9.83 -2.23
CA THR A 2 -6.20 -11.05 -2.31
C THR A 2 -5.97 -11.69 -0.94
N TRP A 3 -5.87 -10.87 0.12
CA TRP A 3 -5.77 -11.37 1.50
C TRP A 3 -7.04 -12.09 1.96
N ASP A 4 -8.23 -11.57 1.61
CA ASP A 4 -9.50 -12.23 2.00
C ASP A 4 -9.54 -13.66 1.42
N THR A 5 -9.32 -13.79 0.11
CA THR A 5 -9.27 -15.08 -0.58
C THR A 5 -8.19 -16.00 0.01
N TYR A 6 -6.99 -15.47 0.24
CA TYR A 6 -5.88 -16.26 0.74
C TYR A 6 -6.14 -16.83 2.14
N THR A 7 -6.66 -16.01 3.05
CA THR A 7 -6.95 -16.44 4.43
C THR A 7 -8.15 -17.37 4.51
N HIS A 8 -9.21 -17.13 3.74
CA HIS A 8 -10.37 -18.02 3.64
C HIS A 8 -10.04 -19.39 3.02
N ASN A 9 -9.00 -19.45 2.19
CA ASN A 9 -8.48 -20.70 1.63
C ASN A 9 -7.44 -21.38 2.55
N GLY A 10 -7.29 -20.93 3.80
CA GLY A 10 -6.44 -21.58 4.80
C GLY A 10 -4.97 -21.15 4.79
N GLY A 11 -4.59 -20.12 4.03
CA GLY A 11 -3.20 -19.63 3.92
C GLY A 11 -2.56 -19.18 5.24
N THR A 12 -3.37 -18.99 6.28
CA THR A 12 -2.98 -18.50 7.61
C THR A 12 -3.40 -19.45 8.74
N GLY A 13 -3.71 -20.72 8.43
CA GLY A 13 -4.07 -21.70 9.44
C GLY A 13 -5.37 -21.37 10.20
N GLY A 14 -6.30 -20.65 9.56
CA GLY A 14 -7.62 -20.31 10.10
C GLY A 14 -7.75 -18.89 10.68
N ALA A 15 -6.66 -18.14 10.85
CA ALA A 15 -6.73 -16.73 11.24
C ALA A 15 -7.08 -15.84 10.02
N ASN A 16 -7.90 -14.80 10.19
CA ASN A 16 -8.25 -13.89 9.09
C ASN A 16 -8.49 -12.44 9.56
N GLY A 17 -8.76 -11.55 8.61
CA GLY A 17 -9.01 -10.13 8.84
C GLY A 17 -10.48 -9.71 8.76
N ASP A 18 -11.44 -10.65 8.85
CA ASP A 18 -12.86 -10.39 8.58
C ASP A 18 -13.44 -9.27 9.48
N ILE A 19 -12.99 -9.26 10.74
CA ILE A 19 -13.30 -8.22 11.73
C ILE A 19 -12.05 -7.39 12.05
N ALA A 20 -10.91 -8.06 12.30
CA ALA A 20 -9.66 -7.44 12.78
C ALA A 20 -9.90 -6.55 14.02
N CYS A 21 -9.49 -5.29 14.01
CA CYS A 21 -9.77 -4.32 15.08
C CYS A 21 -11.14 -3.63 14.94
N ASP A 22 -11.91 -3.97 13.91
CA ASP A 22 -13.23 -3.40 13.61
C ASP A 22 -13.27 -1.87 13.45
N SER A 23 -12.14 -1.26 13.04
CA SER A 23 -12.01 0.20 12.81
C SER A 23 -13.04 0.76 11.83
N TYR A 24 -13.62 -0.08 10.96
CA TYR A 24 -14.70 0.33 10.06
C TYR A 24 -15.95 0.79 10.82
N HIS A 25 -16.25 0.16 11.97
CA HIS A 25 -17.37 0.53 12.84
C HIS A 25 -16.92 1.32 14.07
N GLN A 26 -15.66 1.16 14.51
CA GLN A 26 -15.13 1.75 15.74
C GLN A 26 -14.29 3.03 15.52
N LEU A 27 -14.61 3.80 14.47
CA LEU A 27 -13.89 5.02 14.13
C LEU A 27 -13.77 6.01 15.29
N ASP A 28 -14.82 6.19 16.09
CA ASP A 28 -14.80 7.13 17.22
C ASP A 28 -13.80 6.70 18.31
N ALA A 29 -13.61 5.40 18.50
CA ALA A 29 -12.62 4.86 19.43
C ALA A 29 -11.19 5.12 18.92
N ASP A 30 -10.93 4.89 17.64
CA ASP A 30 -9.63 5.17 17.01
C ASP A 30 -9.26 6.66 17.14
N LEU A 31 -10.21 7.56 16.84
CA LEU A 31 -10.01 9.00 16.97
C LEU A 31 -9.77 9.43 18.43
N TYR A 32 -10.48 8.82 19.39
CA TYR A 32 -10.25 9.06 20.81
C TYR A 32 -8.84 8.64 21.24
N MET A 33 -8.37 7.46 20.82
CA MET A 33 -7.03 6.97 21.14
C MET A 33 -5.94 7.87 20.56
N LEU A 34 -6.07 8.26 19.29
CA LEU A 34 -5.10 9.14 18.63
C LEU A 34 -5.02 10.51 19.32
N ARG A 35 -6.17 11.08 19.70
CA ARG A 35 -6.20 12.33 20.47
C ARG A 35 -5.54 12.18 21.83
N SER A 36 -5.83 11.08 22.53
CA SER A 36 -5.30 10.81 23.87
C SER A 36 -3.78 10.60 23.87
N LEU A 37 -3.25 10.00 22.79
CA LEU A 37 -1.81 9.86 22.57
C LEU A 37 -1.11 11.20 22.25
N GLY A 38 -1.85 12.23 21.82
CA GLY A 38 -1.29 13.53 21.46
C GLY A 38 -0.45 13.53 20.18
N VAL A 39 -0.75 12.63 19.23
CA VAL A 39 -0.04 12.57 17.95
C VAL A 39 -0.48 13.69 17.01
N HIS A 40 0.44 14.14 16.16
CA HIS A 40 0.18 15.21 15.18
C HIS A 40 -0.23 14.68 13.81
N SER A 41 0.02 13.40 13.54
CA SER A 41 -0.26 12.76 12.27
C SER A 41 -0.73 11.33 12.47
N TYR A 42 -1.60 10.86 11.58
CA TYR A 42 -2.02 9.48 11.54
C TYR A 42 -1.87 8.92 10.13
N ARG A 43 -1.07 7.85 10.01
CA ARG A 43 -0.85 7.14 8.76
C ARG A 43 -1.80 5.96 8.67
N PHE A 44 -2.62 5.92 7.63
CA PHE A 44 -3.53 4.81 7.33
C PHE A 44 -3.52 4.50 5.83
N SER A 45 -4.12 3.38 5.43
CA SER A 45 -4.33 3.04 4.02
C SER A 45 -5.80 3.10 3.62
N ILE A 46 -6.03 3.41 2.34
CA ILE A 46 -7.34 3.25 1.72
C ILE A 46 -7.39 1.84 1.12
N SER A 47 -8.43 1.08 1.47
CA SER A 47 -8.65 -0.25 0.94
C SER A 47 -9.20 -0.15 -0.47
N TRP A 48 -8.40 -0.56 -1.46
CA TRP A 48 -8.77 -0.45 -2.86
C TRP A 48 -10.07 -1.22 -3.15
N SER A 49 -10.17 -2.47 -2.68
CA SER A 49 -11.40 -3.27 -2.84
C SER A 49 -12.61 -2.70 -2.11
N ARG A 50 -12.43 -1.78 -1.14
CA ARG A 50 -13.55 -1.09 -0.48
C ARG A 50 -14.08 0.07 -1.30
N ILE A 51 -13.20 0.79 -2.02
CA ILE A 51 -13.59 1.88 -2.93
C ILE A 51 -14.15 1.31 -4.24
N PHE A 52 -13.45 0.34 -4.84
CA PHE A 52 -13.84 -0.35 -6.06
C PHE A 52 -13.87 -1.87 -5.80
N PRO A 53 -15.04 -2.47 -5.55
CA PRO A 53 -15.16 -3.91 -5.24
C PRO A 53 -14.52 -4.84 -6.27
N THR A 54 -14.66 -4.50 -7.56
CA THR A 54 -14.04 -5.21 -8.70
C THR A 54 -12.69 -4.62 -9.12
N GLY A 55 -12.12 -3.72 -8.31
CA GLY A 55 -10.89 -2.97 -8.56
C GLY A 55 -10.99 -1.81 -9.55
N GLN A 56 -12.07 -1.74 -10.32
CA GLN A 56 -12.38 -0.68 -11.27
C GLN A 56 -13.88 -0.57 -11.50
N GLY A 57 -14.32 0.51 -12.16
CA GLY A 57 -15.72 0.71 -12.54
C GLY A 57 -16.54 1.39 -11.44
N THR A 58 -17.59 0.74 -10.95
CA THR A 58 -18.54 1.34 -10.02
C THR A 58 -17.92 1.57 -8.65
N VAL A 59 -17.96 2.83 -8.20
CA VAL A 59 -17.54 3.24 -6.85
C VAL A 59 -18.53 2.75 -5.81
N ASN A 60 -18.03 2.22 -4.70
CA ASN A 60 -18.80 1.99 -3.50
C ASN A 60 -18.84 3.25 -2.62
N ASN A 61 -19.94 4.00 -2.70
CA ASN A 61 -20.11 5.26 -1.97
C ASN A 61 -20.00 5.12 -0.44
N LYS A 62 -20.38 3.97 0.13
CA LYS A 62 -20.21 3.73 1.58
C LYS A 62 -18.73 3.65 1.97
N GLY A 63 -17.90 3.09 1.11
CA GLY A 63 -16.45 3.09 1.28
C GLY A 63 -15.87 4.50 1.29
N VAL A 64 -16.30 5.33 0.32
CA VAL A 64 -15.91 6.75 0.24
C VAL A 64 -16.36 7.53 1.48
N GLU A 65 -17.60 7.33 1.92
CA GLU A 65 -18.16 7.96 3.12
C GLU A 65 -17.35 7.63 4.37
N TYR A 66 -16.95 6.36 4.55
CA TYR A 66 -16.09 5.95 5.66
C TYR A 66 -14.77 6.74 5.69
N TYR A 67 -14.06 6.84 4.55
CA TYR A 67 -12.79 7.57 4.51
C TYR A 67 -12.97 9.08 4.67
N ASN A 68 -14.06 9.66 4.16
CA ASN A 68 -14.39 11.05 4.46
C ASN A 68 -14.58 11.26 5.97
N ARG A 69 -15.38 10.43 6.64
CA ARG A 69 -15.58 10.51 8.10
C ARG A 69 -14.28 10.38 8.88
N LEU A 70 -13.39 9.46 8.48
CA LEU A 70 -12.08 9.30 9.10
C LEU A 70 -11.21 10.56 8.91
N ILE A 71 -11.08 11.05 7.67
CA ILE A 71 -10.27 12.23 7.35
C ILE A 71 -10.79 13.47 8.06
N ASP A 72 -12.11 13.72 8.00
CA ASP A 72 -12.75 14.85 8.66
C ASP A 72 -12.60 14.75 10.19
N GLY A 73 -12.76 13.54 10.72
CA GLY A 73 -12.53 13.25 12.14
C GLY A 73 -11.09 13.55 12.57
N LEU A 74 -10.08 13.14 11.80
CA LEU A 74 -8.68 13.44 12.10
C LEU A 74 -8.43 14.95 12.10
N LEU A 75 -8.91 15.66 11.07
CA LEU A 75 -8.72 17.11 10.96
C LEU A 75 -9.44 17.90 12.05
N ALA A 76 -10.65 17.49 12.44
CA ALA A 76 -11.37 18.08 13.58
C ALA A 76 -10.59 17.91 14.90
N ASN A 77 -9.75 16.89 14.98
CA ASN A 77 -8.86 16.62 16.10
C ASN A 77 -7.45 17.21 15.93
N LYS A 78 -7.21 18.02 14.89
CA LYS A 78 -5.90 18.60 14.55
C LYS A 78 -4.81 17.55 14.26
N ILE A 79 -5.22 16.38 13.76
CA ILE A 79 -4.33 15.29 13.36
C ILE A 79 -4.25 15.28 11.84
N SER A 80 -3.04 15.38 11.30
CA SER A 80 -2.81 15.40 9.86
C SER A 80 -2.90 13.99 9.25
N PRO A 81 -3.77 13.75 8.25
CA PRO A 81 -3.86 12.45 7.61
C PRO A 81 -2.68 12.20 6.65
N MET A 82 -2.07 11.03 6.76
CA MET A 82 -1.06 10.53 5.83
C MET A 82 -1.60 9.25 5.17
N VAL A 83 -1.85 9.29 3.87
CA VAL A 83 -2.61 8.21 3.19
C VAL A 83 -1.72 7.36 2.32
N THR A 84 -1.73 6.06 2.59
CA THR A 84 -1.15 5.05 1.71
C THR A 84 -2.21 4.51 0.75
N LEU A 85 -1.97 4.58 -0.55
CA LEU A 85 -2.93 4.15 -1.57
C LEU A 85 -3.01 2.62 -1.69
N TYR A 86 -1.87 1.94 -1.61
CA TYR A 86 -1.80 0.48 -1.66
C TYR A 86 -1.00 -0.08 -0.49
N HIS A 87 -1.63 -1.00 0.25
CA HIS A 87 -1.02 -1.69 1.39
C HIS A 87 -1.31 -3.19 1.30
N PHE A 88 -0.78 -3.81 0.26
CA PHE A 88 -0.85 -5.25 -0.02
C PHE A 88 -2.26 -5.76 -0.29
N ASP A 89 -3.21 -4.88 -0.61
CA ASP A 89 -4.65 -5.13 -0.57
C ASP A 89 -5.29 -5.20 -1.97
N LEU A 90 -4.62 -5.88 -2.91
CA LEU A 90 -5.08 -5.93 -4.30
C LEU A 90 -6.51 -6.51 -4.37
N PRO A 91 -7.44 -5.90 -5.12
CA PRO A 91 -8.74 -6.52 -5.39
C PRO A 91 -8.57 -7.88 -6.07
N GLN A 92 -9.26 -8.91 -5.58
CA GLN A 92 -9.14 -10.27 -6.12
C GLN A 92 -9.47 -10.33 -7.62
N ALA A 93 -10.49 -9.59 -8.07
CA ALA A 93 -10.87 -9.50 -9.48
C ALA A 93 -9.73 -9.01 -10.39
N LEU A 94 -8.80 -8.18 -9.87
CA LEU A 94 -7.62 -7.75 -10.62
C LEU A 94 -6.51 -8.82 -10.59
N GLN A 95 -6.40 -9.57 -9.49
CA GLN A 95 -5.49 -10.71 -9.42
C GLN A 95 -5.91 -11.82 -10.39
N ASP A 96 -7.21 -12.07 -10.54
CA ASP A 96 -7.76 -13.12 -11.41
C ASP A 96 -7.45 -12.88 -12.90
N ILE A 97 -7.19 -11.62 -13.29
CA ILE A 97 -6.76 -11.26 -14.66
C ILE A 97 -5.24 -11.17 -14.82
N GLY A 98 -4.45 -11.60 -13.84
CA GLY A 98 -2.98 -11.62 -13.90
C GLY A 98 -2.26 -10.63 -12.98
N GLY A 99 -3.00 -9.90 -12.13
CA GLY A 99 -2.43 -9.06 -11.08
C GLY A 99 -1.40 -8.06 -11.60
N TRP A 100 -0.34 -7.83 -10.82
CA TRP A 100 0.67 -6.81 -11.11
C TRP A 100 1.53 -7.04 -12.37
N GLU A 101 1.44 -8.21 -13.00
CA GLU A 101 2.08 -8.48 -14.29
C GLU A 101 1.21 -8.04 -15.48
N ASN A 102 -0.08 -7.76 -15.26
CA ASN A 102 -0.98 -7.30 -16.30
C ASN A 102 -1.06 -5.76 -16.37
N ASN A 103 -0.79 -5.19 -17.54
CA ASN A 103 -0.88 -3.74 -17.80
C ASN A 103 -2.26 -3.13 -17.48
N ALA A 104 -3.35 -3.90 -17.64
CA ALA A 104 -4.69 -3.43 -17.28
C ALA A 104 -4.82 -3.15 -15.77
N VAL A 105 -4.11 -3.91 -14.92
CA VAL A 105 -4.08 -3.71 -13.47
C VAL A 105 -3.26 -2.48 -13.10
N LEU A 106 -2.17 -2.21 -13.83
CA LEU A 106 -1.40 -0.96 -13.66
C LEU A 106 -2.26 0.27 -14.00
N GLU A 107 -3.05 0.19 -15.06
CA GLU A 107 -3.99 1.25 -15.41
C GLU A 107 -5.11 1.40 -14.38
N ALA A 108 -5.64 0.29 -13.87
CA ALA A 108 -6.63 0.31 -12.81
C ALA A 108 -6.08 0.98 -11.53
N PHE A 109 -4.83 0.71 -11.15
CA PHE A 109 -4.20 1.35 -10.00
C PHE A 109 -4.03 2.86 -10.20
N HIS A 110 -3.59 3.25 -11.39
CA HIS A 110 -3.46 4.67 -11.76
C HIS A 110 -4.81 5.40 -11.66
N ASN A 111 -5.88 4.82 -12.23
CA ASN A 111 -7.23 5.38 -12.16
C ASN A 111 -7.78 5.45 -10.72
N TYR A 112 -7.48 4.44 -9.91
CA TYR A 112 -7.83 4.43 -8.49
C TYR A 112 -7.09 5.54 -7.72
N ALA A 113 -5.81 5.76 -8.00
CA ALA A 113 -5.04 6.85 -7.40
C ALA A 113 -5.59 8.22 -7.82
N ASP A 114 -5.86 8.44 -9.11
CA ASP A 114 -6.48 9.67 -9.62
C ASP A 114 -7.83 9.96 -8.95
N PHE A 115 -8.65 8.92 -8.77
CA PHE A 115 -9.90 9.00 -8.02
C PHE A 115 -9.67 9.45 -6.57
N CYS A 116 -8.70 8.85 -5.86
CA CYS A 116 -8.40 9.19 -4.48
C CYS A 116 -7.90 10.65 -4.35
N PHE A 117 -7.02 11.10 -5.24
CA PHE A 117 -6.54 12.49 -5.25
C PHE A 117 -7.68 13.48 -5.47
N ARG A 118 -8.59 13.19 -6.43
CA ARG A 118 -9.76 14.03 -6.67
C ARG A 118 -10.71 14.08 -5.48
N THR A 119 -10.90 12.95 -4.80
CA THR A 119 -11.95 12.79 -3.78
C THR A 119 -11.51 13.26 -2.40
N PHE A 120 -10.23 13.07 -2.06
CA PHE A 120 -9.72 13.31 -0.70
C PHE A 120 -8.56 14.32 -0.63
N GLY A 121 -7.98 14.69 -1.78
CA GLY A 121 -6.77 15.53 -1.81
C GLY A 121 -7.00 17.01 -1.45
N ASP A 122 -8.26 17.44 -1.36
CA ASP A 122 -8.61 18.72 -0.75
C ASP A 122 -8.16 18.77 0.72
N ARG A 123 -8.20 17.63 1.43
CA ARG A 123 -7.86 17.48 2.85
C ARG A 123 -6.57 16.70 3.12
N VAL A 124 -6.20 15.75 2.27
CA VAL A 124 -5.00 14.93 2.43
C VAL A 124 -3.80 15.56 1.72
N LYS A 125 -2.75 15.83 2.49
CA LYS A 125 -1.52 16.52 2.01
C LYS A 125 -0.28 15.64 1.94
N PHE A 126 -0.35 14.39 2.41
CA PHE A 126 0.76 13.46 2.32
C PHE A 126 0.27 12.10 1.81
N TRP A 127 0.72 11.76 0.60
CA TRP A 127 0.40 10.53 -0.10
C TRP A 127 1.60 9.59 -0.15
N MET A 128 1.35 8.30 0.03
CA MET A 128 2.29 7.21 -0.29
C MET A 128 1.61 6.30 -1.30
N THR A 129 2.25 6.01 -2.44
CA THR A 129 1.63 5.13 -3.44
C THR A 129 1.60 3.68 -2.94
N PHE A 130 2.76 3.16 -2.54
CA PHE A 130 2.95 1.79 -2.10
C PHE A 130 3.58 1.78 -0.70
N ASN A 131 3.05 0.93 0.17
CA ASN A 131 3.79 0.49 1.35
C ASN A 131 4.77 -0.62 0.93
N GLN A 132 6.03 -0.51 1.32
CA GLN A 132 6.99 -1.62 1.41
C GLN A 132 6.98 -2.57 0.20
N PRO A 133 7.25 -2.06 -1.02
CA PRO A 133 7.17 -2.86 -2.24
C PRO A 133 8.08 -4.10 -2.18
N HIS A 134 9.30 -3.97 -1.68
CA HIS A 134 10.23 -5.09 -1.51
C HIS A 134 9.60 -6.26 -0.73
N SER A 135 8.93 -5.97 0.39
CA SER A 135 8.34 -7.00 1.25
C SER A 135 7.26 -7.81 0.54
N PHE A 136 6.25 -7.16 -0.06
CA PHE A 136 5.14 -7.92 -0.66
C PHE A 136 5.51 -8.56 -1.98
N VAL A 137 6.45 -7.99 -2.72
CA VAL A 137 6.96 -8.59 -3.95
C VAL A 137 7.73 -9.85 -3.62
N THR A 138 8.65 -9.79 -2.66
CA THR A 138 9.44 -10.95 -2.22
C THR A 138 8.54 -12.01 -1.60
N ALA A 139 7.64 -11.63 -0.69
CA ALA A 139 6.76 -12.58 -0.03
C ALA A 139 5.66 -13.15 -0.96
N GLY A 140 5.15 -12.35 -1.90
CA GLY A 140 4.04 -12.73 -2.77
C GLY A 140 4.45 -13.48 -4.05
N TYR A 141 5.64 -13.17 -4.58
CA TYR A 141 6.13 -13.68 -5.87
C TYR A 141 7.51 -14.38 -5.79
N GLY A 142 8.18 -14.32 -4.64
CA GLY A 142 9.45 -15.00 -4.38
C GLY A 142 9.27 -16.22 -3.46
N THR A 143 8.97 -15.98 -2.18
CA THR A 143 8.74 -17.06 -1.19
C THR A 143 7.34 -17.67 -1.29
N GLY A 144 6.37 -16.89 -1.80
CA GLY A 144 4.96 -17.27 -1.90
C GLY A 144 4.28 -17.45 -0.54
N GLU A 145 4.78 -16.77 0.49
CA GLU A 145 4.21 -16.74 1.84
C GLU A 145 3.05 -15.74 1.96
N PHE A 146 3.01 -14.73 1.09
CA PHE A 146 1.92 -13.75 1.01
C PHE A 146 1.07 -13.99 -0.24
N PRO A 147 -0.19 -13.52 -0.30
CA PRO A 147 -0.93 -13.47 -1.56
C PRO A 147 -0.13 -12.69 -2.63
N PRO A 148 -0.14 -13.12 -3.90
CA PRO A 148 -0.92 -14.24 -4.46
C PRO A 148 -0.31 -15.64 -4.26
N GLY A 149 0.83 -15.78 -3.59
CA GLY A 149 1.44 -17.08 -3.28
C GLY A 149 2.13 -17.73 -4.48
N VAL A 150 2.63 -16.92 -5.42
CA VAL A 150 3.27 -17.39 -6.66
C VAL A 150 4.65 -17.97 -6.33
N LYS A 151 4.92 -19.19 -6.84
CA LYS A 151 6.16 -19.95 -6.58
C LYS A 151 6.81 -20.53 -7.85
N ASP A 152 6.21 -20.31 -9.01
CA ASP A 152 6.61 -20.98 -10.26
C ASP A 152 7.88 -20.39 -10.88
N ASP A 153 8.18 -19.11 -10.61
CA ASP A 153 9.34 -18.38 -11.16
C ASP A 153 9.93 -17.39 -10.13
N PRO A 154 10.43 -17.87 -8.98
CA PRO A 154 10.87 -17.02 -7.88
C PRO A 154 12.12 -16.21 -8.21
N GLY A 155 12.87 -16.61 -9.24
CA GLY A 155 14.07 -15.91 -9.70
C GLY A 155 13.78 -14.69 -10.57
N SER A 156 12.60 -14.60 -11.20
CA SER A 156 12.30 -13.54 -12.18
C SER A 156 11.00 -12.80 -11.91
N ALA A 157 9.96 -13.47 -11.38
CA ALA A 157 8.67 -12.86 -11.09
C ALA A 157 8.76 -11.66 -10.13
N PRO A 158 9.55 -11.71 -9.02
CA PRO A 158 9.73 -10.55 -8.15
C PRO A 158 10.22 -9.31 -8.90
N TYR A 159 11.22 -9.47 -9.77
CA TYR A 159 11.79 -8.34 -10.53
C TYR A 159 10.81 -7.76 -11.54
N ARG A 160 10.03 -8.61 -12.26
CA ARG A 160 9.01 -8.13 -13.20
C ARG A 160 7.93 -7.32 -12.49
N VAL A 161 7.45 -7.83 -11.34
CA VAL A 161 6.44 -7.14 -10.53
C VAL A 161 7.00 -5.85 -9.96
N ALA A 162 8.19 -5.86 -9.35
CA ALA A 162 8.84 -4.66 -8.83
C ALA A 162 9.00 -3.59 -9.92
N HIS A 163 9.44 -3.98 -11.12
CA HIS A 163 9.57 -3.07 -12.26
C HIS A 163 8.24 -2.41 -12.64
N ASN A 164 7.15 -3.18 -12.69
CA ASN A 164 5.82 -2.66 -12.98
C ASN A 164 5.30 -1.71 -11.89
N LEU A 165 5.55 -2.02 -10.62
CA LEU A 165 5.19 -1.16 -9.49
C LEU A 165 5.93 0.18 -9.53
N LEU A 166 7.23 0.16 -9.85
CA LEU A 166 8.01 1.39 -10.00
C LEU A 166 7.51 2.25 -11.17
N LYS A 167 7.17 1.62 -12.31
CA LYS A 167 6.59 2.32 -13.46
C LYS A 167 5.26 2.98 -13.12
N VAL A 168 4.34 2.26 -12.47
CA VAL A 168 3.03 2.82 -12.13
C VAL A 168 3.12 3.83 -10.98
N HIS A 169 4.06 3.65 -10.03
CA HIS A 169 4.41 4.69 -9.05
C HIS A 169 4.78 6.00 -9.75
N ALA A 170 5.71 5.94 -10.71
CA ALA A 170 6.13 7.12 -11.47
C ALA A 170 4.93 7.77 -12.21
N LYS A 171 4.08 6.97 -12.87
CA LYS A 171 2.87 7.46 -13.53
C LYS A 171 1.92 8.18 -12.55
N VAL A 172 1.68 7.60 -11.38
CA VAL A 172 0.85 8.19 -10.32
C VAL A 172 1.47 9.46 -9.75
N PHE A 173 2.80 9.47 -9.55
CA PHE A 173 3.56 10.66 -9.13
C PHE A 173 3.37 11.81 -10.11
N HIS A 174 3.61 11.59 -11.40
CA HIS A 174 3.44 12.61 -12.44
C HIS A 174 2.00 13.12 -12.50
N THR A 175 1.01 12.23 -12.36
CA THR A 175 -0.40 12.62 -12.31
C THR A 175 -0.68 13.55 -11.13
N TYR A 176 -0.15 13.24 -9.94
CA TYR A 176 -0.30 14.12 -8.78
C TYR A 176 0.39 15.47 -9.00
N ASP A 177 1.63 15.43 -9.50
CA ASP A 177 2.47 16.61 -9.74
C ASP A 177 1.82 17.60 -10.70
N GLU A 178 1.37 17.10 -11.86
CA GLU A 178 0.86 17.91 -12.97
C GLU A 178 -0.58 18.38 -12.75
N LYS A 179 -1.43 17.54 -12.16
CA LYS A 179 -2.88 17.81 -12.07
C LYS A 179 -3.33 18.35 -10.71
N TYR A 180 -2.64 18.00 -9.63
CA TYR A 180 -3.14 18.21 -8.27
C TYR A 180 -2.23 19.03 -7.37
N ARG A 181 -0.90 18.95 -7.51
CA ARG A 181 0.02 19.59 -6.55
C ARG A 181 -0.19 21.10 -6.46
N ALA A 182 -0.40 21.78 -7.58
CA ALA A 182 -0.60 23.23 -7.60
C ALA A 182 -1.86 23.68 -6.83
N SER A 183 -2.95 22.90 -6.88
CA SER A 183 -4.23 23.23 -6.24
C SER A 183 -4.37 22.65 -4.84
N GLN A 184 -3.74 21.51 -4.56
CA GLN A 184 -3.86 20.78 -3.30
C GLN A 184 -2.69 21.01 -2.35
N GLY A 185 -1.49 21.34 -2.85
CA GLY A 185 -0.31 21.65 -2.04
C GLY A 185 0.27 20.47 -1.25
N GLY A 186 -0.03 19.22 -1.63
CA GLY A 186 0.49 18.04 -0.95
C GLY A 186 1.82 17.52 -1.51
N VAL A 187 2.34 16.50 -0.83
CA VAL A 187 3.51 15.73 -1.22
C VAL A 187 3.13 14.27 -1.46
N ILE A 188 3.89 13.60 -2.33
CA ILE A 188 3.66 12.21 -2.71
C ILE A 188 5.00 11.48 -2.71
N SER A 189 5.02 10.26 -2.18
CA SER A 189 6.22 9.43 -2.04
C SER A 189 5.88 7.94 -2.16
N ILE A 190 6.87 7.09 -1.93
CA ILE A 190 6.78 5.64 -1.79
C ILE A 190 7.45 5.24 -0.47
N THR A 191 6.84 4.34 0.29
CA THR A 191 7.44 3.88 1.55
C THR A 191 8.30 2.65 1.27
N LEU A 192 9.61 2.80 1.38
CA LEU A 192 10.56 1.71 1.27
C LEU A 192 10.90 1.18 2.68
N ASN A 193 11.11 -0.12 2.80
CA ASN A 193 11.64 -0.73 4.01
C ASN A 193 12.96 -1.40 3.71
N THR A 194 13.85 -1.36 4.68
CA THR A 194 15.12 -2.08 4.68
C THR A 194 15.45 -2.43 6.12
N GLU A 195 16.28 -3.46 6.27
CA GLU A 195 16.87 -3.81 7.55
C GLU A 195 18.29 -3.27 7.59
N TRP A 196 18.74 -2.86 8.78
CA TRP A 196 20.16 -2.56 8.97
C TRP A 196 20.94 -3.86 9.07
N VAL A 197 22.11 -3.91 8.43
CA VAL A 197 23.02 -5.05 8.49
C VAL A 197 24.44 -4.57 8.73
N GLU A 198 25.20 -5.40 9.41
CA GLU A 198 26.62 -5.18 9.67
C GLU A 198 27.45 -6.34 9.09
N PRO A 199 28.69 -6.08 8.66
CA PRO A 199 29.60 -7.14 8.27
C PRO A 199 29.83 -8.09 9.46
N LYS A 200 29.90 -9.39 9.19
CA LYS A 200 30.22 -10.38 10.22
C LYS A 200 31.59 -10.11 10.85
N ASP A 201 32.59 -9.76 10.04
CA ASP A 201 33.88 -9.21 10.45
C ASP A 201 34.14 -7.87 9.74
N HIS A 202 34.25 -6.79 10.49
CA HIS A 202 34.48 -5.43 9.98
C HIS A 202 35.89 -5.20 9.42
N THR A 203 36.78 -6.20 9.50
CA THR A 203 38.13 -6.18 8.93
C THR A 203 38.28 -7.04 7.67
N GLU A 204 37.31 -7.91 7.37
CA GLU A 204 37.29 -8.76 6.17
C GLU A 204 36.55 -8.05 5.03
N PRO A 205 37.23 -7.68 3.92
CA PRO A 205 36.59 -6.95 2.82
C PRO A 205 35.36 -7.64 2.23
N ARG A 206 35.32 -8.97 2.19
CA ARG A 206 34.16 -9.72 1.66
C ARG A 206 32.91 -9.59 2.51
N ASP A 207 33.06 -9.50 3.83
CA ASP A 207 31.94 -9.33 4.74
C ASP A 207 31.38 -7.90 4.65
N ILE A 208 32.25 -6.90 4.46
CA ILE A 208 31.86 -5.52 4.18
C ILE A 208 31.07 -5.44 2.87
N GLU A 209 31.58 -6.06 1.81
CA GLU A 209 30.91 -6.09 0.50
C GLU A 209 29.58 -6.86 0.57
N ALA A 210 29.49 -7.92 1.37
CA ALA A 210 28.24 -8.66 1.56
C ALA A 210 27.16 -7.83 2.25
N ALA A 211 27.52 -7.06 3.29
CA ALA A 211 26.61 -6.15 3.97
C ALA A 211 26.12 -5.04 3.03
N ASP A 212 27.02 -4.45 2.23
CA ASP A 212 26.66 -3.43 1.23
C ASP A 212 25.71 -3.99 0.15
N ARG A 213 26.00 -5.18 -0.40
CA ARG A 213 25.12 -5.84 -1.37
C ARG A 213 23.72 -6.13 -0.82
N TYR A 214 23.62 -6.47 0.46
CA TYR A 214 22.32 -6.68 1.10
C TYR A 214 21.51 -5.38 1.15
N LEU A 215 22.14 -4.26 1.52
CA LEU A 215 21.48 -2.96 1.51
C LEU A 215 21.05 -2.56 0.10
N GLN A 216 21.91 -2.73 -0.91
CA GLN A 216 21.56 -2.45 -2.32
C GLN A 216 20.40 -3.30 -2.85
N LEU A 217 20.22 -4.53 -2.34
CA LEU A 217 19.14 -5.42 -2.75
C LEU A 217 17.80 -5.07 -2.08
N THR A 218 17.84 -4.51 -0.87
CA THR A 218 16.66 -4.31 -0.02
C THR A 218 16.16 -2.87 0.04
N LEU A 219 16.99 -1.87 -0.28
CA LEU A 219 16.61 -0.45 -0.45
C LEU A 219 16.09 -0.14 -1.85
#